data_AF-A0A660KZF0-F1
#
_entry.id   AF-A0A660KZF0-F1
#
_cell.length_a   1.000
_cell.length_b   1.000
_cell.length_c   1.000
_cell.angle_alpha   90.00
_cell.angle_beta   90.00
_cell.angle_gamma   90.00
#
_symmetry.space_group_name_H-M   'P 1'
#
loop_
_entity.id
_entity.type
_entity.pdbx_description
1 polymer ?
#
loop_
_entity_poly.entity_id
_entity_poly.type
_entity_poly.pdbx_seq_one_letter_code
_entity_poly.pdbx_strand_id
1 'polypeptide(L)'
;MSVYGAVADGWPGATMADACTVTLVDRDYTLFIEREDDELLVLDGLALVQGFLAGDPSARPGGYNDQAGLGDREAISLADVRLVNSTMRARAEHARWAPIIAADQRWLSRIPDELDLIETDDDAWATARGDQLVNEAIARCIVPYIALARSTKVLHLKRPRAFPVLDELAIQMMGLPVPDKRQARIRVAQRAAAALRREGRRNIHALRHIQDATASERTRLTLIRLLDIALWFAHPAASADGTLREITVTIRGRG
;
A
#
# COMPACT_ATOMS: atom_id res chain seq x y z
N MET A 1 -25.87 -15.98 -3.43
CA MET A 1 -27.02 -16.84 -3.10
C MET A 1 -26.65 -17.60 -1.84
N SER A 2 -27.14 -17.17 -0.67
CA SER A 2 -26.80 -17.78 0.61
C SER A 2 -27.75 -18.94 0.88
N VAL A 3 -27.22 -20.15 1.13
CA VAL A 3 -28.03 -21.32 1.47
C VAL A 3 -28.00 -21.48 2.99
N TYR A 4 -29.11 -21.14 3.65
CA TYR A 4 -29.32 -21.43 5.07
C TYR A 4 -29.96 -22.81 5.20
N GLY A 5 -29.24 -23.77 5.78
CA GLY A 5 -29.82 -25.03 6.25
C GLY A 5 -30.30 -24.86 7.69
N ALA A 6 -31.61 -24.93 7.91
CA ALA A 6 -32.18 -25.01 9.25
C ALA A 6 -31.91 -26.41 9.85
N VAL A 7 -31.38 -26.47 11.07
CA VAL A 7 -31.33 -27.71 11.86
C VAL A 7 -32.49 -27.65 12.85
N ALA A 8 -33.40 -28.62 12.71
CA ALA A 8 -34.56 -28.79 13.57
C ALA A 8 -34.17 -29.30 14.97
N ASP A 9 -35.00 -28.92 15.94
CA ASP A 9 -34.86 -29.15 17.37
C ASP A 9 -34.70 -30.62 17.79
N GLY A 10 -33.92 -30.78 18.85
CA GLY A 10 -33.99 -31.92 19.77
C GLY A 10 -32.84 -32.90 19.59
N TRP A 11 -31.84 -32.80 20.48
CA TRP A 11 -31.10 -33.91 21.11
C TRP A 11 -30.12 -33.31 22.15
N PRO A 12 -30.19 -33.69 23.44
CA PRO A 12 -29.30 -33.15 24.46
C PRO A 12 -27.95 -33.90 24.37
N GLY A 13 -26.95 -33.26 23.76
CA GLY A 13 -25.60 -33.84 23.69
C GLY A 13 -24.71 -33.35 22.54
N ALA A 14 -25.12 -32.38 21.73
CA ALA A 14 -24.25 -31.81 20.71
C ALA A 14 -23.28 -30.80 21.35
N THR A 15 -22.02 -31.20 21.47
CA THR A 15 -20.89 -30.27 21.66
C THR A 15 -20.96 -29.17 20.60
N MET A 16 -20.69 -27.92 20.99
CA MET A 16 -20.53 -26.80 20.06
C MET A 16 -19.54 -27.22 18.98
N ALA A 17 -20.06 -27.63 17.81
CA ALA A 17 -19.25 -27.74 16.63
C ALA A 17 -18.85 -26.31 16.29
N ASP A 18 -17.57 -26.01 16.42
CA ASP A 18 -16.99 -24.78 15.92
C ASP A 18 -17.49 -24.58 14.49
N ALA A 19 -18.32 -23.56 14.30
CA ALA A 19 -18.85 -23.23 12.99
C ALA A 19 -17.67 -22.81 12.11
N CYS A 20 -17.18 -23.74 11.31
CA CYS A 20 -16.21 -23.45 10.26
C CYS A 20 -16.93 -22.61 9.21
N THR A 21 -16.72 -21.30 9.27
CA THR A 21 -17.19 -20.39 8.22
C THR A 21 -16.23 -20.55 7.05
N VAL A 22 -16.64 -21.32 6.04
CA VAL A 22 -15.93 -21.39 4.76
C VAL A 22 -16.39 -20.20 3.93
N THR A 23 -15.68 -19.09 4.04
CA THR A 23 -15.90 -17.93 3.19
C THR A 23 -15.38 -18.27 1.79
N LEU A 24 -16.30 -18.38 0.81
CA LEU A 24 -15.95 -18.47 -0.59
C LEU A 24 -15.38 -17.11 -1.00
N VAL A 25 -14.07 -16.95 -0.92
CA VAL A 25 -13.41 -15.74 -1.37
C VAL A 25 -13.53 -15.68 -2.90
N ASP A 26 -14.11 -14.61 -3.41
CA ASP A 26 -14.11 -14.35 -4.85
C ASP A 26 -12.64 -14.23 -5.29
N ARG A 27 -12.19 -15.19 -6.09
CA ARG A 27 -10.79 -15.26 -6.55
C ARG A 27 -10.41 -14.05 -7.37
N ASP A 28 -11.38 -13.37 -7.98
CA ASP A 28 -11.14 -12.22 -8.85
C ASP A 28 -10.70 -10.98 -8.08
N TYR A 29 -10.95 -10.91 -6.77
CA TYR A 29 -10.57 -9.79 -5.90
C TYR A 29 -9.63 -10.20 -4.75
N THR A 30 -9.25 -11.48 -4.68
CA THR A 30 -8.36 -11.97 -3.62
C THR A 30 -6.91 -11.60 -3.92
N LEU A 31 -6.22 -11.02 -2.93
CA LEU A 31 -4.78 -10.79 -3.00
C LEU A 31 -4.04 -11.83 -2.16
N PHE A 32 -3.07 -12.51 -2.78
CA PHE A 32 -2.17 -13.47 -2.15
C PHE A 32 -0.79 -12.83 -2.01
N ILE A 33 -0.38 -12.51 -0.79
CA ILE A 33 0.86 -11.78 -0.53
C ILE A 33 1.82 -12.67 0.24
N GLU A 34 2.91 -13.08 -0.42
CA GLU A 34 4.05 -13.70 0.26
C GLU A 34 4.84 -12.62 1.01
N ARG A 35 4.79 -12.68 2.33
CA ARG A 35 5.51 -11.75 3.22
C ARG A 35 6.99 -12.08 3.27
N GLU A 36 7.77 -11.09 3.68
CA GLU A 36 9.22 -11.18 3.77
C GLU A 36 9.72 -11.99 4.98
N ASP A 37 8.80 -12.50 5.81
CA ASP A 37 8.98 -13.46 6.90
C ASP A 37 8.41 -14.86 6.57
N ASP A 38 8.18 -15.15 5.28
CA ASP A 38 7.70 -16.42 4.74
C ASP A 38 6.23 -16.78 5.08
N GLU A 39 5.47 -15.85 5.67
CA GLU A 39 4.02 -16.01 5.87
C GLU A 39 3.21 -15.62 4.62
N LEU A 40 1.98 -16.15 4.50
CA LEU A 40 1.05 -15.82 3.42
C LEU A 40 -0.14 -15.04 3.97
N LEU A 41 -0.37 -13.85 3.43
CA LEU A 41 -1.64 -13.14 3.61
C LEU A 41 -2.58 -13.48 2.47
N VAL A 42 -3.83 -13.77 2.82
CA VAL A 42 -4.94 -13.89 1.87
C VAL A 42 -5.93 -12.79 2.22
N LEU A 43 -6.02 -11.78 1.35
CA LEU A 43 -6.76 -10.56 1.62
C LEU A 43 -7.95 -10.46 0.67
N ASP A 44 -9.12 -10.11 1.21
CA ASP A 44 -10.24 -9.61 0.40
C ASP A 44 -9.90 -8.19 -0.09
N GLY A 45 -9.19 -8.12 -1.22
CA GLY A 45 -8.61 -6.88 -1.71
C GLY A 45 -9.66 -5.82 -2.02
N LEU A 46 -10.81 -6.21 -2.58
CA LEU A 46 -11.88 -5.27 -2.91
C LEU A 46 -12.51 -4.69 -1.64
N ALA A 47 -12.88 -5.53 -0.67
CA ALA A 47 -13.51 -5.06 0.56
C ALA A 47 -12.58 -4.12 1.35
N LEU A 48 -11.28 -4.44 1.42
CA LEU A 48 -10.30 -3.60 2.11
C LEU A 48 -10.13 -2.23 1.42
N VAL A 49 -10.04 -2.21 0.09
CA VAL A 49 -9.93 -0.96 -0.68
C VAL A 49 -11.20 -0.13 -0.54
N GLN A 50 -12.39 -0.72 -0.68
CA GLN A 50 -13.65 0.00 -0.52
C GLN A 50 -13.80 0.58 0.90
N GLY A 51 -13.41 -0.20 1.92
CA GLY A 51 -13.38 0.26 3.31
C GLY A 51 -12.50 1.49 3.51
N PHE A 52 -11.30 1.47 2.93
CA PHE A 52 -10.41 2.63 2.93
C PHE A 52 -11.03 3.83 2.20
N LEU A 53 -11.58 3.62 1.00
CA LEU A 53 -12.16 4.70 0.20
C LEU A 53 -13.38 5.36 0.86
N ALA A 54 -14.14 4.60 1.64
CA ALA A 54 -15.29 5.09 2.39
C ALA A 54 -14.87 5.87 3.65
N GLY A 55 -13.87 5.39 4.39
CA GLY A 55 -13.54 5.88 5.72
C GLY A 55 -12.37 6.87 5.79
N ASP A 56 -11.36 6.74 4.93
CA ASP A 56 -10.11 7.46 5.09
C ASP A 56 -10.18 8.89 4.50
N PRO A 57 -9.76 9.93 5.26
CA PRO A 57 -9.77 11.32 4.78
C PRO A 57 -8.97 11.54 3.50
N SER A 58 -7.94 10.74 3.25
CA SER A 58 -7.08 10.87 2.07
C SER A 58 -7.75 10.44 0.77
N ALA A 59 -8.85 9.68 0.86
CA ALA A 59 -9.68 9.23 -0.26
C ALA A 59 -10.87 10.15 -0.57
N ARG A 60 -11.05 11.24 0.19
CA ARG A 60 -12.11 12.23 -0.07
C ARG A 60 -11.79 13.06 -1.33
N PRO A 61 -12.81 13.64 -2.00
CA PRO A 61 -12.59 14.54 -3.12
C PRO A 61 -11.62 15.69 -2.78
N GLY A 62 -10.64 15.91 -3.64
CA GLY A 62 -9.54 16.87 -3.41
C GLY A 62 -8.50 16.39 -2.39
N GLY A 63 -8.63 15.17 -1.89
CA GLY A 63 -7.71 14.53 -0.95
C GLY A 63 -6.40 14.09 -1.60
N TYR A 64 -5.59 13.39 -0.82
CA TYR A 64 -4.26 12.93 -1.26
C TYR A 64 -4.31 12.15 -2.57
N ASN A 65 -5.25 11.21 -2.68
CA ASN A 65 -5.36 10.33 -3.83
C ASN A 65 -5.69 11.10 -5.12
N ASP A 66 -6.51 12.15 -5.04
CA ASP A 66 -6.85 12.99 -6.20
C ASP A 66 -5.70 13.91 -6.62
N GLN A 67 -4.82 14.27 -5.69
CA GLN A 67 -3.73 15.21 -5.93
C GLN A 67 -2.44 14.52 -6.38
N ALA A 68 -2.33 13.20 -6.21
CA ALA A 68 -1.14 12.45 -6.58
C ALA A 68 -0.88 12.53 -8.10
N GLY A 69 0.31 12.99 -8.49
CA GLY A 69 0.72 13.16 -9.88
C GLY A 69 0.28 14.46 -10.56
N LEU A 70 -0.46 15.35 -9.87
CA LEU A 70 -0.93 16.63 -10.44
C LEU A 70 0.01 17.82 -10.20
N GLY A 71 0.87 17.76 -9.19
CA GLY A 71 1.83 18.83 -8.88
C GLY A 71 3.06 18.84 -9.80
N ASP A 72 4.01 19.74 -9.50
CA ASP A 72 5.32 19.74 -10.15
C ASP A 72 6.02 18.40 -9.91
N ARG A 73 6.20 17.63 -10.99
CA ARG A 73 6.76 16.28 -10.96
C ARG A 73 8.26 16.27 -10.71
N GLU A 74 8.96 17.37 -10.97
CA GLU A 74 10.43 17.40 -10.96
C GLU A 74 11.01 17.98 -9.67
N ALA A 75 10.18 18.57 -8.81
CA ALA A 75 10.61 19.14 -7.55
C ALA A 75 9.66 18.86 -6.39
N ILE A 76 10.21 18.43 -5.26
CA ILE A 76 9.57 18.45 -3.95
C ILE A 76 9.57 19.88 -3.43
N SER A 77 8.38 20.36 -3.10
CA SER A 77 8.10 21.70 -2.62
C SER A 77 7.47 21.67 -1.23
N LEU A 78 7.38 22.85 -0.60
CA LEU A 78 6.64 23.00 0.65
C LEU A 78 5.13 22.73 0.48
N ALA A 79 4.57 22.94 -0.72
CA ALA A 79 3.17 22.63 -1.00
C ALA A 79 2.89 21.13 -0.87
N ASP A 80 3.82 20.28 -1.30
CA ASP A 80 3.69 18.82 -1.17
C ASP A 80 3.67 18.39 0.30
N VAL A 81 4.56 18.96 1.12
CA VAL A 81 4.61 18.66 2.56
C VAL A 81 3.32 19.08 3.26
N ARG A 82 2.78 20.26 2.91
CA ARG A 82 1.48 20.74 3.42
C ARG A 82 0.34 19.82 3.02
N LEU A 83 0.31 19.38 1.77
CA LEU A 83 -0.70 18.45 1.28
C LEU A 83 -0.67 17.15 2.08
N VAL A 84 0.49 16.50 2.19
CA VAL A 84 0.69 15.26 2.98
C VAL A 84 0.26 15.45 4.45
N ASN A 85 0.51 16.61 5.05
CA ASN A 85 0.06 16.89 6.41
C ASN A 85 -1.46 17.02 6.53
N SER A 86 -2.08 17.70 5.57
CA SER A 86 -3.52 18.00 5.59
C SER A 86 -4.39 16.76 5.33
N THR A 87 -3.97 15.88 4.42
CA THR A 87 -4.80 14.76 3.93
C THR A 87 -4.40 13.41 4.52
N MET A 88 -3.10 13.20 4.81
CA MET A 88 -2.57 11.93 5.33
C MET A 88 -2.16 12.00 6.80
N ARG A 89 -2.45 13.13 7.49
CA ARG A 89 -2.12 13.39 8.91
C ARG A 89 -0.67 13.08 9.27
N ALA A 90 0.27 13.31 8.36
CA ALA A 90 1.64 12.84 8.52
C ALA A 90 2.47 13.58 9.59
N ARG A 91 1.99 14.74 10.06
CA ARG A 91 2.65 15.60 11.08
C ARG A 91 4.12 15.90 10.76
N ALA A 92 4.41 16.16 9.49
CA ALA A 92 5.72 16.43 8.98
C ALA A 92 6.10 17.90 9.22
N GLU A 93 7.08 18.13 10.09
CA GLU A 93 7.56 19.48 10.39
C GLU A 93 8.24 20.11 9.18
N HIS A 94 7.77 21.28 8.73
CA HIS A 94 8.23 21.93 7.50
C HIS A 94 9.74 22.21 7.50
N ALA A 95 10.30 22.65 8.63
CA ALA A 95 11.73 22.97 8.74
C ALA A 95 12.63 21.77 8.42
N ARG A 96 12.18 20.54 8.71
CA ARG A 96 12.95 19.32 8.45
C ARG A 96 13.07 19.00 6.96
N TRP A 97 12.16 19.51 6.13
CA TRP A 97 12.17 19.31 4.68
C TRP A 97 13.04 20.32 3.93
N ALA A 98 13.44 21.42 4.57
CA ALA A 98 14.24 22.46 3.93
C ALA A 98 15.52 21.92 3.24
N PRO A 99 16.28 20.96 3.82
CA PRO A 99 17.44 20.41 3.15
C PRO A 99 17.12 19.65 1.85
N ILE A 100 15.97 18.96 1.78
CA ILE A 100 15.55 18.27 0.55
C ILE A 100 15.08 19.27 -0.49
N ILE A 101 14.27 20.24 -0.07
CA ILE A 101 13.69 21.26 -0.96
C ILE A 101 14.80 22.12 -1.58
N ALA A 102 15.82 22.47 -0.80
CA ALA A 102 16.95 23.29 -1.26
C ALA A 102 18.03 22.49 -2.03
N ALA A 103 18.04 21.16 -1.95
CA ALA A 103 19.01 20.34 -2.66
C ALA A 103 18.70 20.23 -4.16
N ASP A 104 19.67 19.76 -4.95
CA ASP A 104 19.45 19.44 -6.35
C ASP A 104 18.50 18.25 -6.51
N GLN A 105 17.34 18.51 -7.13
CA GLN A 105 16.27 17.54 -7.32
C GLN A 105 16.22 16.92 -8.73
N ARG A 106 17.22 17.17 -9.59
CA ARG A 106 17.34 16.58 -10.94
C ARG A 106 17.32 15.05 -10.98
N TRP A 107 17.38 14.38 -9.83
CA TRP A 107 17.18 12.94 -9.75
C TRP A 107 15.71 12.52 -9.93
N LEU A 108 14.74 13.39 -9.62
CA LEU A 108 13.31 13.12 -9.86
C LEU A 108 13.00 13.07 -11.34
N SER A 109 13.55 13.99 -12.15
CA SER A 109 13.34 14.01 -13.60
C SER A 109 13.98 12.83 -14.33
N ARG A 110 14.89 12.08 -13.67
CA ARG A 110 15.44 10.83 -14.21
C ARG A 110 14.47 9.65 -14.10
N ILE A 111 13.41 9.77 -13.31
CA ILE A 111 12.39 8.73 -13.14
C ILE A 111 11.35 8.95 -14.24
N PRO A 112 11.26 8.05 -15.24
CA PRO A 112 10.29 8.19 -16.31
C PRO A 112 8.87 8.25 -15.76
N ASP A 113 8.02 9.07 -16.36
CA ASP A 113 6.64 9.28 -15.89
C ASP A 113 5.76 8.04 -16.09
N GLU A 114 6.08 7.26 -17.11
CA GLU A 114 5.46 5.99 -17.46
C GLU A 114 6.00 4.81 -16.65
N LEU A 115 7.08 4.97 -15.89
CA LEU A 115 7.63 3.90 -15.06
C LEU A 115 6.61 3.52 -13.99
N ASP A 116 6.08 2.31 -14.12
CA ASP A 116 5.09 1.74 -13.21
C ASP A 116 5.69 0.57 -12.45
N LEU A 117 5.59 0.61 -11.11
CA LEU A 117 6.19 -0.39 -10.25
C LEU A 117 5.61 -1.78 -10.47
N ILE A 118 4.33 -1.88 -10.88
CA ILE A 118 3.64 -3.15 -11.09
C ILE A 118 3.50 -3.46 -12.57
N GLU A 119 3.03 -2.49 -13.37
CA GLU A 119 2.63 -2.73 -14.75
C GLU A 119 3.81 -2.80 -15.73
N THR A 120 4.95 -2.16 -15.44
CA THR A 120 6.15 -2.30 -16.27
C THR A 120 6.63 -3.75 -16.20
N ASP A 121 6.74 -4.43 -17.34
CA ASP A 121 7.30 -5.77 -17.40
C ASP A 121 8.77 -5.80 -16.97
N ASP A 122 9.32 -7.00 -16.76
CA ASP A 122 10.63 -7.16 -16.13
C ASP A 122 11.78 -6.75 -17.06
N ASP A 123 11.64 -6.92 -18.37
CA ASP A 123 12.65 -6.51 -19.35
C ASP A 123 12.69 -4.99 -19.48
N ALA A 124 11.53 -4.33 -19.58
CA ALA A 124 11.42 -2.88 -19.59
C ALA A 124 11.88 -2.26 -18.27
N TRP A 125 11.55 -2.90 -17.13
CA TRP A 125 12.02 -2.45 -15.81
C TRP A 125 13.53 -2.51 -15.68
N ALA A 126 14.14 -3.61 -16.11
CA ALA A 126 15.60 -3.77 -16.13
C ALA A 126 16.26 -2.75 -17.05
N THR A 127 15.71 -2.56 -18.27
CA THR A 127 16.21 -1.60 -19.26
C THR A 127 16.16 -0.16 -18.73
N ALA A 128 15.06 0.22 -18.06
CA ALA A 128 14.91 1.52 -17.43
C ALA A 128 15.74 1.68 -16.15
N ARG A 129 16.38 0.60 -15.66
CA ARG A 129 17.07 0.55 -14.36
C ARG A 129 16.13 0.89 -13.20
N GLY A 130 14.90 0.40 -13.25
CA GLY A 130 13.82 0.75 -12.31
C GLY A 130 14.20 0.56 -10.84
N ASP A 131 14.84 -0.56 -10.49
CA ASP A 131 15.31 -0.81 -9.12
C ASP A 131 16.27 0.28 -8.64
N GLN A 132 17.21 0.69 -9.48
CA GLN A 132 18.17 1.72 -9.13
C GLN A 132 17.47 3.07 -8.94
N LEU A 133 16.59 3.46 -9.87
CA LEU A 133 15.87 4.73 -9.81
C LEU A 133 15.01 4.84 -8.54
N VAL A 134 14.22 3.80 -8.25
CA VAL A 134 13.39 3.75 -7.04
C VAL A 134 14.24 3.74 -5.78
N ASN A 135 15.30 2.92 -5.73
CA ASN A 135 16.15 2.80 -4.56
C ASN A 135 16.93 4.09 -4.27
N GLU A 136 17.41 4.79 -5.31
CA GLU A 136 18.09 6.07 -5.19
C GLU A 136 17.14 7.16 -4.68
N ALA A 137 15.94 7.24 -5.24
CA ALA A 137 14.91 8.19 -4.81
C ALA A 137 14.53 8.01 -3.33
N ILE A 138 14.28 6.76 -2.91
CA ILE A 138 14.02 6.42 -1.50
C ILE A 138 15.18 6.87 -0.60
N ALA A 139 16.42 6.57 -0.99
CA ALA A 139 17.60 6.91 -0.19
C ALA A 139 17.81 8.42 -0.06
N ARG A 140 17.48 9.19 -1.12
CA ARG A 140 17.57 10.66 -1.15
C ARG A 140 16.49 11.32 -0.30
N CYS A 141 15.27 10.78 -0.26
CA CYS A 141 14.17 11.37 0.54
C CYS A 141 14.22 11.01 2.02
N ILE A 142 14.76 9.85 2.39
CA ILE A 142 14.93 9.48 3.81
C ILE A 142 16.16 10.20 4.37
N VAL A 143 15.96 11.39 4.91
CA VAL A 143 16.99 12.23 5.57
C VAL A 143 16.81 12.21 7.09
N PRO A 144 17.77 12.71 7.89
CA PRO A 144 17.60 12.80 9.34
C PRO A 144 16.26 13.45 9.71
N TYR A 145 15.56 12.85 10.68
CA TYR A 145 14.29 13.34 11.24
C TYR A 145 13.06 13.29 10.31
N ILE A 146 13.21 12.82 9.06
CA ILE A 146 12.09 12.50 8.16
C ILE A 146 11.93 10.98 8.12
N ALA A 147 10.79 10.50 8.62
CA ALA A 147 10.49 9.08 8.64
C ALA A 147 10.20 8.53 7.23
N LEU A 148 10.32 7.21 7.11
CA LEU A 148 10.08 6.46 5.88
C LEU A 148 8.69 6.79 5.30
N ALA A 149 7.63 6.67 6.10
CA ALA A 149 6.25 6.94 5.68
C ALA A 149 6.06 8.34 5.08
N ARG A 150 6.72 9.35 5.62
CA ARG A 150 6.62 10.73 5.11
C ARG A 150 7.36 10.88 3.78
N SER A 151 8.50 10.23 3.67
CA SER A 151 9.35 10.24 2.46
C SER A 151 8.61 9.61 1.28
N THR A 152 8.01 8.45 1.50
CA THR A 152 7.29 7.71 0.45
C THR A 152 5.96 8.34 0.07
N LYS A 153 5.25 9.01 1.00
CA LYS A 153 4.09 9.85 0.67
C LYS A 153 4.46 10.96 -0.31
N VAL A 154 5.55 11.69 -0.06
CA VAL A 154 5.98 12.75 -0.99
C VAL A 154 6.44 12.17 -2.33
N LEU A 155 7.18 11.07 -2.34
CA LEU A 155 7.58 10.41 -3.59
C LEU A 155 6.38 9.92 -4.41
N HIS A 156 5.38 9.33 -3.74
CA HIS A 156 4.15 8.89 -4.39
C HIS A 156 3.36 10.06 -4.98
N LEU A 157 3.31 11.23 -4.32
CA LEU A 157 2.72 12.43 -4.94
C LEU A 157 3.40 12.83 -6.26
N LYS A 158 4.71 12.59 -6.39
CA LYS A 158 5.48 12.95 -7.60
C LYS A 158 5.41 11.88 -8.68
N ARG A 159 5.42 10.60 -8.30
CA ARG A 159 5.39 9.45 -9.21
C ARG A 159 4.47 8.37 -8.63
N PRO A 160 3.14 8.53 -8.71
CA PRO A 160 2.18 7.63 -8.05
C PRO A 160 2.18 6.20 -8.60
N ARG A 161 2.75 6.00 -9.79
CA ARG A 161 2.92 4.69 -10.43
C ARG A 161 4.19 3.98 -9.95
N ALA A 162 5.24 4.72 -9.58
CA ALA A 162 6.55 4.16 -9.26
C ALA A 162 6.78 3.92 -7.76
N PHE A 163 6.10 4.66 -6.88
CA PHE A 163 6.33 4.56 -5.44
C PHE A 163 5.06 4.17 -4.69
N PRO A 164 5.12 3.19 -3.78
CA PRO A 164 4.05 2.93 -2.81
C PRO A 164 4.10 3.92 -1.65
N VAL A 165 2.96 4.12 -0.98
CA VAL A 165 2.91 4.76 0.34
C VAL A 165 3.28 3.73 1.41
N LEU A 166 4.58 3.58 1.65
CA LEU A 166 5.12 2.70 2.69
C LEU A 166 4.92 3.29 4.10
N ASP A 167 3.68 3.29 4.58
CA ASP A 167 3.40 3.59 5.98
C ASP A 167 3.85 2.44 6.89
N GLU A 168 3.96 2.69 8.20
CA GLU A 168 4.50 1.72 9.14
C GLU A 168 3.68 0.43 9.16
N LEU A 169 2.34 0.56 9.11
CA LEU A 169 1.43 -0.58 9.12
C LEU A 169 1.56 -1.42 7.85
N ALA A 170 1.76 -0.78 6.69
CA ALA A 170 1.96 -1.50 5.43
C ALA A 170 3.30 -2.28 5.43
N ILE A 171 4.36 -1.70 6.03
CA ILE A 171 5.65 -2.40 6.21
C ILE A 171 5.49 -3.61 7.11
N GLN A 172 4.78 -3.46 8.23
CA GLN A 172 4.50 -4.57 9.15
C GLN A 172 3.69 -5.67 8.48
N MET A 173 2.68 -5.33 7.68
CA MET A 173 1.90 -6.30 6.91
C MET A 173 2.73 -7.03 5.83
N MET A 174 3.86 -6.47 5.41
CA MET A 174 4.83 -7.17 4.55
C MET A 174 5.80 -8.07 5.33
N GLY A 175 5.64 -8.22 6.65
CA GLY A 175 6.55 -9.02 7.49
C GLY A 175 7.91 -8.36 7.71
N LEU A 176 8.00 -7.03 7.56
CA LEU A 176 9.26 -6.29 7.70
C LEU A 176 9.32 -5.52 9.03
N PRO A 177 10.51 -5.43 9.67
CA PRO A 177 10.67 -4.63 10.87
C PRO A 177 10.65 -3.14 10.55
N VAL A 178 10.32 -2.32 11.56
CA VAL A 178 10.35 -0.85 11.48
C VAL A 178 11.56 -0.35 12.26
N PRO A 179 12.70 -0.07 11.60
CA PRO A 179 13.93 0.26 12.32
C PRO A 179 14.02 1.75 12.67
N ASP A 180 14.70 2.06 13.77
CA ASP A 180 14.96 3.45 14.17
C ASP A 180 16.10 4.10 13.38
N LYS A 181 17.12 3.31 13.02
CA LYS A 181 18.34 3.82 12.37
C LYS A 181 18.07 4.15 10.90
N ARG A 182 18.51 5.33 10.46
CA ARG A 182 18.32 5.84 9.09
C ARG A 182 18.69 4.82 8.01
N GLN A 183 19.91 4.27 8.05
CA GLN A 183 20.37 3.35 7.02
C GLN A 183 19.55 2.06 6.98
N ALA A 184 19.07 1.59 8.14
CA ALA A 184 18.18 0.45 8.20
C ALA A 184 16.80 0.77 7.60
N ARG A 185 16.25 1.98 7.83
CA ARG A 185 15.00 2.43 7.20
C ARG A 185 15.10 2.46 5.68
N ILE A 186 16.21 2.95 5.14
CA ILE A 186 16.46 2.95 3.69
C ILE A 186 16.42 1.51 3.16
N ARG A 187 17.16 0.58 3.78
CA ARG A 187 17.17 -0.82 3.35
C ARG A 187 15.80 -1.48 3.44
N VAL A 188 15.04 -1.21 4.51
CA VAL A 188 13.67 -1.74 4.66
C VAL A 188 12.75 -1.17 3.59
N ALA A 189 12.82 0.13 3.30
CA ALA A 189 12.01 0.76 2.26
C ALA A 189 12.30 0.18 0.86
N GLN A 190 13.58 -0.01 0.54
CA GLN A 190 14.01 -0.60 -0.74
C GLN A 190 13.55 -2.06 -0.85
N ARG A 191 13.72 -2.85 0.23
CA ARG A 191 13.22 -4.23 0.29
C ARG A 191 11.69 -4.30 0.15
N ALA A 192 10.96 -3.41 0.82
CA ALA A 192 9.51 -3.33 0.72
C ALA A 192 9.06 -2.94 -0.70
N ALA A 193 9.71 -1.97 -1.36
CA ALA A 193 9.38 -1.60 -2.74
C ALA A 193 9.59 -2.77 -3.72
N ALA A 194 10.70 -3.49 -3.58
CA ALA A 194 10.97 -4.69 -4.39
C ALA A 194 9.94 -5.80 -4.12
N ALA A 195 9.59 -6.03 -2.86
CA ALA A 195 8.56 -7.00 -2.48
C ALA A 195 7.18 -6.62 -3.06
N LEU A 196 6.78 -5.36 -2.96
CA LEU A 196 5.51 -4.88 -3.51
C LEU A 196 5.46 -4.96 -5.04
N ARG A 197 6.58 -4.74 -5.75
CA ARG A 197 6.66 -5.01 -7.19
C ARG A 197 6.38 -6.49 -7.47
N ARG A 198 7.08 -7.39 -6.78
CA ARG A 198 6.94 -8.84 -6.96
C ARG A 198 5.52 -9.32 -6.68
N GLU A 199 4.98 -8.96 -5.53
CA GLU A 199 3.62 -9.36 -5.11
C GLU A 199 2.55 -8.67 -5.96
N GLY A 200 2.73 -7.39 -6.30
CA GLY A 200 1.82 -6.67 -7.19
C GLY A 200 1.73 -7.29 -8.58
N ARG A 201 2.86 -7.73 -9.15
CA ARG A 201 2.89 -8.45 -10.43
C ARG A 201 2.22 -9.82 -10.35
N ARG A 202 2.45 -10.57 -9.27
CA ARG A 202 1.76 -11.85 -9.01
C ARG A 202 0.24 -11.69 -8.91
N ASN A 203 -0.21 -10.55 -8.39
CA ASN A 203 -1.63 -10.24 -8.19
C ASN A 203 -2.20 -9.26 -9.23
N ILE A 204 -1.55 -9.07 -10.38
CA ILE A 204 -1.88 -7.99 -11.32
C ILE A 204 -3.33 -8.08 -11.84
N HIS A 205 -3.85 -9.29 -12.06
CA HIS A 205 -5.23 -9.50 -12.51
C HIS A 205 -6.24 -9.09 -11.44
N ALA A 206 -6.05 -9.53 -10.20
CA ALA A 206 -6.91 -9.15 -9.08
C ALA A 206 -6.87 -7.63 -8.83
N LEU A 207 -5.68 -7.02 -8.88
CA LEU A 207 -5.53 -5.57 -8.74
C LEU A 207 -6.25 -4.79 -9.85
N ARG A 208 -6.23 -5.29 -11.10
CA ARG A 208 -6.98 -4.67 -12.21
C ARG A 208 -8.49 -4.79 -12.02
N HIS A 209 -8.99 -5.96 -11.59
CA HIS A 209 -10.41 -6.11 -11.26
C HIS A 209 -10.84 -5.19 -10.12
N ILE A 210 -10.04 -5.08 -9.06
CA ILE A 210 -10.29 -4.11 -7.97
C ILE A 210 -10.28 -2.67 -8.50
N GLN A 211 -9.32 -2.33 -9.37
CA GLN A 211 -9.24 -1.00 -9.98
C GLN A 211 -10.50 -0.69 -10.80
N ASP A 212 -10.97 -1.63 -11.61
CA ASP A 212 -12.15 -1.43 -12.45
C ASP A 212 -13.44 -1.35 -11.61
N ALA A 213 -13.56 -2.18 -10.58
CA ALA A 213 -14.70 -2.14 -9.65
C ALA A 213 -14.78 -0.81 -8.88
N THR A 214 -13.63 -0.23 -8.50
CA THR A 214 -13.57 1.02 -7.72
C THR A 214 -13.47 2.28 -8.59
N ALA A 215 -13.23 2.15 -9.90
CA ALA A 215 -13.06 3.29 -10.81
C ALA A 215 -14.31 4.18 -10.93
N SER A 216 -15.52 3.64 -10.68
CA SER A 216 -16.76 4.41 -10.73
C SER A 216 -16.99 5.29 -9.50
N GLU A 217 -16.30 5.00 -8.39
CA GLU A 217 -16.54 5.65 -7.11
C GLU A 217 -15.63 6.86 -6.88
N ARG A 218 -14.44 6.88 -7.48
CA ARG A 218 -13.35 7.86 -7.24
C ARG A 218 -12.39 7.98 -8.42
N THR A 219 -11.41 8.90 -8.31
CA THR A 219 -10.24 8.94 -9.20
C THR A 219 -9.61 7.56 -9.30
N ARG A 220 -9.33 7.10 -10.52
CA ARG A 220 -8.73 5.80 -10.79
C ARG A 220 -7.35 5.71 -10.13
N LEU A 221 -7.27 4.98 -9.02
CA LEU A 221 -6.03 4.75 -8.29
C LEU A 221 -5.06 3.88 -9.08
N THR A 222 -3.75 4.09 -8.91
CA THR A 222 -2.73 3.19 -9.49
C THR A 222 -2.76 1.82 -8.82
N LEU A 223 -2.32 0.76 -9.51
CA LEU A 223 -2.31 -0.59 -8.92
C LEU A 223 -1.46 -0.66 -7.66
N ILE A 224 -0.34 0.08 -7.62
CA ILE A 224 0.51 0.13 -6.44
C ILE A 224 -0.17 0.81 -5.24
N ARG A 225 -1.00 1.84 -5.50
CA ARG A 225 -1.79 2.49 -4.45
C ARG A 225 -2.91 1.58 -3.95
N LEU A 226 -3.53 0.78 -4.82
CA LEU A 226 -4.53 -0.21 -4.40
C LEU A 226 -3.91 -1.28 -3.50
N LEU A 227 -2.74 -1.80 -3.88
CA LEU A 227 -2.02 -2.79 -3.08
C LEU A 227 -1.58 -2.21 -1.72
N ASP A 228 -1.02 -1.00 -1.69
CA ASP A 228 -0.58 -0.40 -0.42
C ASP A 228 -1.75 -0.07 0.52
N ILE A 229 -2.92 0.30 -0.03
CA ILE A 229 -4.15 0.52 0.73
C ILE A 229 -4.64 -0.79 1.34
N ALA A 230 -4.72 -1.85 0.53
CA ALA A 230 -5.18 -3.15 1.00
C ALA A 230 -4.31 -3.65 2.16
N LEU A 231 -2.99 -3.55 2.03
CA LEU A 231 -2.05 -3.91 3.09
C LEU A 231 -2.23 -3.02 4.32
N TRP A 232 -2.24 -1.69 4.16
CA TRP A 232 -2.39 -0.78 5.29
C TRP A 232 -3.69 -1.01 6.05
N PHE A 233 -4.81 -1.14 5.34
CA PHE A 233 -6.14 -1.28 5.92
C PHE A 233 -6.37 -2.65 6.57
N ALA A 234 -5.70 -3.69 6.05
CA ALA A 234 -5.68 -5.02 6.67
C ALA A 234 -4.95 -5.04 8.02
N HIS A 235 -4.16 -4.03 8.37
CA HIS A 235 -3.50 -4.03 9.66
C HIS A 235 -4.52 -3.81 10.81
N PRO A 236 -4.50 -4.60 11.90
CA PRO A 236 -5.46 -4.45 13.01
C PRO A 236 -5.47 -3.06 13.66
N ALA A 237 -4.31 -2.41 13.70
CA ALA A 237 -4.17 -1.06 14.24
C ALA A 237 -4.58 0.07 13.29
N ALA A 238 -4.96 -0.22 12.03
CA ALA A 238 -5.43 0.82 11.13
C ALA A 238 -6.75 1.39 11.66
N SER A 239 -6.83 2.70 11.88
CA SER A 239 -8.07 3.35 12.34
C SER A 239 -8.91 3.73 11.13
N ALA A 240 -10.04 3.06 10.92
CA ALA A 240 -11.07 3.51 10.01
C ALA A 240 -12.43 3.09 10.57
N ASP A 241 -13.25 4.07 10.87
CA ASP A 241 -14.54 3.88 11.51
C ASP A 241 -15.54 3.24 10.53
N GLY A 242 -16.33 2.27 11.01
CA GLY A 242 -17.52 1.81 10.31
C GLY A 242 -17.34 0.71 9.25
N THR A 243 -16.18 0.06 9.15
CA THR A 243 -15.99 -1.08 8.23
C THR A 243 -15.66 -2.36 8.98
N LEU A 244 -16.49 -3.40 8.79
CA LEU A 244 -16.13 -4.76 9.20
C LEU A 244 -14.91 -5.21 8.41
N ARG A 245 -13.91 -5.74 9.10
CA ARG A 245 -12.69 -6.30 8.50
C ARG A 245 -12.69 -7.79 8.76
N GLU A 246 -12.80 -8.59 7.71
CA GLU A 246 -12.49 -10.01 7.78
C GLU A 246 -11.13 -10.22 7.14
N ILE A 247 -10.17 -10.71 7.92
CA ILE A 247 -8.80 -10.96 7.47
C ILE A 247 -8.50 -12.41 7.80
N THR A 248 -8.27 -13.23 6.77
CA THR A 248 -7.84 -14.60 6.95
C THR A 248 -6.32 -14.66 6.83
N VAL A 249 -5.65 -14.87 7.95
CA VAL A 249 -4.20 -15.10 7.98
C VAL A 249 -3.94 -16.60 8.05
N THR A 250 -3.19 -17.13 7.08
CA THR A 250 -2.72 -18.52 7.13
C THR A 250 -1.25 -18.54 7.52
N ILE A 251 -0.96 -18.94 8.77
CA ILE A 251 0.40 -19.10 9.26
C ILE A 251 0.86 -20.52 8.93
N ARG A 252 1.93 -20.66 8.13
CA ARG A 252 2.58 -21.95 7.85
C ARG A 252 3.84 -22.06 8.72
N GLY A 253 3.84 -22.98 9.68
CA GLY A 253 5.08 -23.33 10.40
C GLY A 253 6.04 -24.08 9.49
N ARG A 254 7.31 -23.67 9.44
CA ARG A 254 8.37 -24.50 8.86
C ARG A 254 8.60 -25.71 9.78
N GLY A 255 8.33 -26.90 9.25
CA GLY A 255 8.82 -28.17 9.82
C GLY A 255 10.27 -28.44 9.43
#